data_AF-A0A5Y1YFC7-F1
#
_entry.id   AF-A0A5Y1YFC7-F1
#
_cell.length_a   1.000
_cell.length_b   1.000
_cell.length_c   1.000
_cell.angle_alpha   90.00
_cell.angle_beta   90.00
_cell.angle_gamma   90.00
#
_symmetry.space_group_name_H-M   'P 1'
#
loop_
_entity.id
_entity.type
_entity.pdbx_description
1 polymer ?
#
loop_
_entity_poly.entity_id
_entity_poly.type
_entity_poly.pdbx_seq_one_letter_code
_entity_poly.pdbx_strand_id
1 'polypeptide(L)'
;SVPEGDYPAQRQKKKNGQTFRQIAMNWHADHRRWSEHYATNIRRRLEMYVFPDIGDKYIDQIVTEDLLFTLRKVENKGFLEITARLKNYVTGIMRYAVKKQLIKSNPALDL
;
A
#
# COMPACT_ATOMS: atom_id res chain seq x y z
N SER A 1 7.73 31.41 -2.42
CA SER A 1 6.55 31.63 -1.57
C SER A 1 5.70 30.38 -1.57
N VAL A 2 5.34 29.96 -0.36
CA VAL A 2 4.91 28.63 0.15
C VAL A 2 5.91 27.46 0.01
N PRO A 3 6.33 26.80 1.13
CA PRO A 3 7.44 25.83 1.20
C PRO A 3 6.97 24.37 1.53
N GLU A 4 7.93 23.45 1.65
CA GLU A 4 7.80 22.05 2.14
C GLU A 4 7.05 21.04 1.24
N GLY A 5 7.47 19.79 1.10
CA GLY A 5 8.35 19.04 1.99
C GLY A 5 9.48 18.32 1.27
N ASP A 6 10.66 18.41 1.87
CA ASP A 6 11.49 17.26 2.20
C ASP A 6 10.76 15.92 1.94
N TYR A 7 11.27 15.14 0.99
CA TYR A 7 11.26 13.70 1.18
C TYR A 7 12.51 13.42 2.03
N PRO A 8 12.41 13.39 3.38
CA PRO A 8 13.59 13.20 4.20
C PRO A 8 14.20 11.83 3.87
N ALA A 9 15.52 11.87 3.74
CA ALA A 9 16.36 10.70 3.70
C ALA A 9 15.97 9.70 4.79
N GLN A 10 15.67 8.46 4.40
CA GLN A 10 15.76 7.35 5.34
C GLN A 10 16.54 6.19 4.72
N ARG A 11 17.84 6.45 4.54
CA ARG A 11 18.85 5.46 4.85
C ARG A 11 18.80 5.20 6.36
N GLN A 12 17.95 4.27 6.79
CA GLN A 12 18.10 3.65 8.09
C GLN A 12 18.05 2.13 7.93
N LYS A 13 19.26 1.55 7.93
CA LYS A 13 19.46 0.16 8.33
C LYS A 13 18.95 0.04 9.77
N LYS A 14 17.73 -0.46 9.95
CA LYS A 14 17.31 -1.12 11.19
C LYS A 14 16.68 -2.44 10.79
N LYS A 15 17.30 -3.55 11.18
CA LYS A 15 16.61 -4.83 11.27
C LYS A 15 15.41 -4.60 12.20
N ASN A 16 14.19 -4.67 11.65
CA ASN A 16 12.90 -4.99 12.27
C ASN A 16 11.76 -4.43 11.38
N GLY A 17 11.33 -5.22 10.38
CA GLY A 17 10.10 -5.09 9.55
C GLY A 17 9.80 -3.74 8.86
N GLN A 18 9.45 -3.74 7.56
CA GLN A 18 8.82 -2.57 6.92
C GLN A 18 7.30 -2.67 7.04
N THR A 19 6.59 -1.59 7.35
CA THR A 19 5.12 -1.61 7.41
C THR A 19 4.50 -1.54 6.02
N PHE A 20 3.24 -1.97 5.89
CA PHE A 20 2.51 -1.84 4.62
C PHE A 20 2.50 -0.41 4.10
N ARG A 21 2.26 0.56 4.98
CA ARG A 21 2.26 1.99 4.65
C ARG A 21 3.59 2.41 4.03
N GLN A 22 4.72 2.00 4.62
CA GLN A 22 6.05 2.33 4.09
C GLN A 22 6.26 1.71 2.70
N ILE A 23 5.87 0.45 2.50
CA ILE A 23 6.00 -0.20 1.20
C ILE A 23 5.08 0.42 0.17
N ALA A 24 3.86 0.78 0.54
CA ALA A 24 2.90 1.46 -0.32
C ALA A 24 3.44 2.82 -0.78
N MET A 25 4.05 3.60 0.11
CA MET A 25 4.67 4.88 -0.23
C MET A 25 5.91 4.71 -1.13
N ASN A 26 6.73 3.69 -0.88
CA ASN A 26 7.88 3.38 -1.73
C ASN A 26 7.45 2.94 -3.14
N TRP A 27 6.44 2.07 -3.22
CA TRP A 27 5.84 1.65 -4.48
C TRP A 27 5.24 2.84 -5.24
N HIS A 28 4.55 3.73 -4.53
CA HIS A 28 3.96 4.94 -5.10
C HIS A 28 5.03 5.88 -5.67
N ALA A 29 6.12 6.12 -4.94
CA ALA A 29 7.24 6.95 -5.38
C ALA A 29 8.01 6.37 -6.58
N ASP A 30 8.03 5.04 -6.74
CA ASP A 30 8.64 4.35 -7.87
C ASP A 30 7.84 4.54 -9.18
N HIS A 31 6.53 4.79 -9.07
CA HIS A 31 5.63 4.98 -10.22
C HIS A 31 5.59 6.43 -10.72
N ARG A 32 6.76 6.93 -11.14
CA ARG A 32 6.96 8.30 -11.67
C ARG A 32 6.19 8.63 -12.95
N ARG A 33 5.55 7.65 -13.59
CA ARG A 33 4.76 7.83 -14.82
C ARG A 33 3.33 8.31 -14.56
N TRP A 34 2.88 8.31 -13.31
CA TRP A 34 1.55 8.80 -12.95
C TRP A 34 1.52 10.31 -12.90
N SER A 35 0.44 10.91 -13.43
CA SER A 35 0.16 12.32 -13.22
C SER A 35 -0.05 12.60 -11.73
N GLU A 36 0.34 13.79 -11.27
CA GLU A 36 0.27 14.19 -9.86
C GLU A 36 -1.14 14.00 -9.26
N HIS A 37 -2.17 14.35 -10.03
CA HIS A 37 -3.55 14.15 -9.64
C HIS A 37 -3.92 12.67 -9.44
N TYR A 38 -3.49 11.80 -10.35
CA TYR A 38 -3.74 10.35 -10.26
C TYR A 38 -2.98 9.73 -9.08
N ALA A 39 -1.70 10.09 -8.92
CA ALA A 39 -0.88 9.68 -7.80
C ALA A 39 -1.50 10.09 -6.45
N THR A 40 -1.96 11.33 -6.32
CA THR A 40 -2.62 11.84 -5.10
C THR A 40 -3.92 11.08 -4.81
N ASN A 41 -4.72 10.78 -5.83
CA ASN A 41 -5.96 10.03 -5.67
C ASN A 41 -5.71 8.59 -5.17
N ILE A 42 -4.70 7.90 -5.71
CA ILE A 42 -4.29 6.58 -5.21
C ILE A 42 -3.90 6.66 -3.74
N ARG A 43 -3.04 7.62 -3.38
CA ARG A 43 -2.57 7.80 -2.00
C ARG A 43 -3.75 8.01 -1.04
N ARG A 44 -4.66 8.93 -1.36
CA ARG A 44 -5.86 9.20 -0.54
C ARG A 44 -6.73 7.97 -0.36
N ARG A 45 -6.93 7.17 -1.41
CA ARG A 45 -7.70 5.91 -1.33
C ARG A 45 -7.03 4.90 -0.40
N LEU A 46 -5.70 4.75 -0.48
CA LEU A 46 -4.96 3.89 0.43
C LEU A 46 -5.06 4.40 1.88
N GLU A 47 -4.93 5.71 2.10
CA GLU A 47 -5.08 6.35 3.42
C GLU A 47 -6.47 6.16 4.03
N MET A 48 -7.51 6.24 3.22
CA MET A 48 -8.90 6.16 3.68
C MET A 48 -9.38 4.73 3.93
N TYR A 49 -8.94 3.78 3.09
CA TYR A 49 -9.56 2.45 3.05
C TYR A 49 -8.63 1.30 3.43
N VAL A 50 -7.31 1.46 3.32
CA VAL A 50 -6.35 0.36 3.50
C VAL A 50 -5.50 0.56 4.75
N PHE A 51 -4.98 1.77 4.93
CA PHE A 51 -4.10 2.08 6.05
C PHE A 51 -4.75 1.96 7.44
N PRO A 52 -6.06 2.23 7.63
CA PRO A 52 -6.70 2.03 8.93
C PRO A 52 -6.66 0.58 9.43
N ASP A 53 -6.61 -0.40 8.51
CA ASP A 53 -6.69 -1.83 8.84
C ASP A 53 -5.31 -2.50 8.85
N ILE A 54 -4.48 -2.24 7.83
CA ILE A 54 -3.19 -2.91 7.64
C ILE A 54 -1.99 -1.97 7.50
N GLY A 55 -2.20 -0.65 7.52
CA GLY A 55 -1.15 0.34 7.24
C GLY A 55 0.04 0.24 8.19
N ASP A 56 -0.25 0.00 9.47
CA ASP A 56 0.75 -0.07 10.54
C ASP A 56 1.22 -1.52 10.83
N LYS A 57 0.65 -2.52 10.13
CA LYS A 57 1.14 -3.90 10.18
C LYS A 57 2.43 -4.05 9.40
N TYR A 58 3.33 -4.90 9.89
CA TYR A 58 4.53 -5.29 9.15
C TYR A 58 4.17 -6.09 7.91
N ILE A 59 4.87 -5.81 6.81
CA ILE A 59 4.59 -6.41 5.50
C ILE A 59 4.70 -7.94 5.52
N ASP A 60 5.60 -8.49 6.35
CA ASP A 60 5.81 -9.93 6.51
C ASP A 60 4.73 -10.62 7.37
N GLN A 61 3.95 -9.84 8.12
CA GLN A 61 2.87 -10.35 8.95
C GLN A 61 1.50 -10.29 8.27
N ILE A 62 1.41 -9.64 7.11
CA ILE A 62 0.15 -9.48 6.38
C ILE A 62 -0.18 -10.78 5.65
N VAL A 63 -1.33 -11.35 6.00
CA VAL A 63 -1.86 -12.55 5.36
C VAL A 63 -3.04 -12.22 4.45
N THR A 64 -3.45 -13.18 3.62
CA THR A 64 -4.59 -13.02 2.69
C THR A 64 -5.86 -12.60 3.41
N GLU A 65 -6.11 -13.11 4.62
CA GLU A 65 -7.29 -12.78 5.44
C GLU A 65 -7.36 -11.28 5.79
N ASP A 66 -6.23 -10.66 6.15
CA ASP A 66 -6.17 -9.23 6.45
C ASP A 66 -6.58 -8.38 5.24
N LEU A 67 -6.11 -8.79 4.06
CA LEU A 67 -6.40 -8.11 2.80
C LEU A 67 -7.87 -8.27 2.42
N LEU A 68 -8.41 -9.49 2.55
CA LEU A 68 -9.83 -9.79 2.32
C LEU A 68 -10.73 -8.96 3.25
N PHE A 69 -10.40 -8.91 4.54
CA PHE A 69 -11.15 -8.14 5.53
C PHE A 69 -11.20 -6.65 5.16
N THR A 70 -10.05 -6.09 4.79
CA THR A 70 -9.92 -4.69 4.36
C THR A 70 -10.77 -4.41 3.11
N LEU A 71 -10.69 -5.28 2.09
CA LEU A 71 -11.46 -5.10 0.84
C LEU A 71 -12.96 -5.28 1.06
N ARG A 72 -13.38 -6.28 1.85
CA ARG A 72 -14.79 -6.51 2.19
C ARG A 72 -15.40 -5.33 2.96
N LYS A 73 -14.64 -4.62 3.80
CA LYS A 73 -15.14 -3.40 4.46
C LYS A 73 -15.53 -2.31 3.45
N VAL A 74 -14.79 -2.18 2.35
CA VAL A 74 -15.07 -1.20 1.30
C VAL A 74 -16.22 -1.67 0.42
N GLU A 75 -16.26 -2.96 0.10
CA GLU A 75 -17.35 -3.61 -0.64
C GLU A 75 -18.70 -3.47 0.07
N ASN A 76 -18.75 -3.73 1.38
CA ASN A 76 -19.97 -3.60 2.19
C ASN A 76 -20.51 -2.16 2.24
N LYS A 77 -19.68 -1.16 1.97
CA LYS A 77 -20.12 0.25 1.85
C LYS A 77 -20.74 0.57 0.49
N GLY A 78 -20.81 -0.41 -0.43
CA GLY A 78 -21.36 -0.25 -1.78
C GLY A 78 -20.35 0.22 -2.83
N PHE A 79 -19.05 0.34 -2.48
CA PHE A 79 -18.04 0.90 -3.38
C PHE A 79 -17.32 -0.17 -4.23
N LEU A 80 -18.06 -0.94 -5.02
CA LEU A 80 -17.54 -2.07 -5.80
C LEU A 80 -16.37 -1.69 -6.73
N GLU A 81 -16.51 -0.58 -7.47
CA GLU A 81 -15.45 -0.09 -8.36
C GLU A 81 -14.18 0.33 -7.60
N ILE A 82 -14.34 0.89 -6.39
CA ILE A 82 -13.21 1.26 -5.54
C ILE A 82 -12.53 0.01 -5.02
N THR A 83 -13.28 -0.99 -4.57
CA THR A 83 -12.75 -2.28 -4.12
C THR A 83 -11.90 -2.96 -5.19
N ALA A 84 -12.39 -3.02 -6.43
CA ALA A 84 -11.64 -3.59 -7.56
C ALA A 84 -10.31 -2.85 -7.80
N ARG A 85 -10.30 -1.51 -7.69
CA ARG A 85 -9.06 -0.73 -7.82
C ARG A 85 -8.12 -0.94 -6.63
N LEU A 86 -8.65 -0.97 -5.40
CA LEU A 86 -7.87 -1.24 -4.20
C LEU A 86 -7.21 -2.62 -4.26
N LYS A 87 -7.92 -3.65 -4.72
CA LYS A 87 -7.36 -4.98 -4.96
C LYS A 87 -6.13 -4.91 -5.87
N ASN A 88 -6.24 -4.22 -7.01
CA ASN A 88 -5.11 -4.02 -7.92
C ASN A 88 -3.92 -3.29 -7.26
N TYR A 89 -4.18 -2.24 -6.47
CA TYR A 89 -3.13 -1.51 -5.76
C TYR A 89 -2.45 -2.39 -4.71
N VAL A 90 -3.21 -3.09 -3.88
CA VAL A 90 -2.71 -4.01 -2.86
C VAL A 90 -1.88 -5.12 -3.50
N THR A 91 -2.36 -5.74 -4.59
CA THR A 91 -1.61 -6.76 -5.33
C THR A 91 -0.30 -6.20 -5.89
N GLY A 92 -0.30 -4.96 -6.40
CA GLY A 92 0.90 -4.27 -6.87
C GLY A 92 1.93 -3.99 -5.76
N ILE A 93 1.46 -3.51 -4.61
CA ILE A 93 2.28 -3.20 -3.42
C ILE A 93 2.90 -4.48 -2.85
N MET A 94 2.12 -5.55 -2.68
CA MET A 94 2.63 -6.83 -2.18
C MET A 94 3.61 -7.47 -3.18
N ARG A 95 3.37 -7.35 -4.49
CA ARG A 95 4.33 -7.76 -5.52
C ARG A 95 5.63 -6.96 -5.44
N TYR A 96 5.56 -5.66 -5.13
CA TYR A 96 6.74 -4.83 -4.89
C TYR A 96 7.51 -5.30 -3.66
N ALA A 97 6.82 -5.68 -2.58
CA ALA A 97 7.45 -6.27 -1.39
C ALA A 97 8.20 -7.58 -1.70
N VAL A 98 7.61 -8.47 -2.51
CA VAL A 98 8.29 -9.69 -3.00
C VAL A 98 9.54 -9.34 -3.79
N LYS A 99 9.46 -8.37 -4.73
CA LYS A 99 10.63 -7.93 -5.51
C LYS A 99 11.76 -7.37 -4.65
N LYS A 100 11.42 -6.72 -3.53
CA LYS A 100 12.37 -6.21 -2.54
C LYS A 100 12.85 -7.28 -1.54
N GLN A 101 12.42 -8.53 -1.71
CA GLN A 101 12.74 -9.67 -0.85
C GLN A 101 12.31 -9.47 0.62
N LEU A 102 11.26 -8.68 0.85
CA LEU A 102 10.70 -8.43 2.18
C LEU A 102 9.75 -9.54 2.60
N ILE A 103 9.07 -10.14 1.64
CA ILE A 103 8.17 -11.27 1.82
C ILE A 103 8.48 -12.33 0.77
N LYS A 104 8.24 -13.61 1.10
CA LYS A 104 8.56 -14.74 0.21
C LYS A 104 7.52 -14.94 -0.90
N SER A 105 6.28 -14.56 -0.65
CA SER A 105 5.15 -14.79 -1.56
C SER A 105 4.16 -13.65 -1.45
N ASN A 106 3.36 -13.44 -2.50
CA ASN A 106 2.36 -12.39 -2.54
C ASN A 106 0.99 -12.94 -2.06
N PRO A 107 0.55 -12.66 -0.83
CA PRO A 107 -0.75 -13.11 -0.32
C PRO A 107 -1.94 -12.46 -1.07
N ALA A 108 -1.72 -11.34 -1.75
CA ALA A 108 -2.74 -10.64 -2.52
C ALA A 108 -3.08 -11.30 -3.87
N LEU A 109 -2.41 -12.41 -4.24
CA LEU A 109 -2.73 -13.17 -5.46
C LEU A 109 -3.95 -14.09 -5.28
N ASP A 110 -4.27 -14.43 -4.04
CA ASP A 110 -5.37 -15.34 -3.67
C ASP A 110 -6.66 -14.57 -3.28
N LEU A 111 -6.68 -13.25 -3.54
CA LEU A 111 -7.83 -12.37 -3.30
C LEU A 111 -8.91 -12.50 -4.37
#